data_AF-A0A3C2CR29-F1
#
_entry.id   AF-A0A3C2CR29-F1
#
_cell.length_a   1.000
_cell.length_b   1.000
_cell.length_c   1.000
_cell.angle_alpha   90.00
_cell.angle_beta   90.00
_cell.angle_gamma   90.00
#
_symmetry.space_group_name_H-M   'P 1'
#
loop_
_entity.id
_entity.type
_entity.pdbx_description
1 polymer ?
#
loop_
_entity_poly.entity_id
_entity_poly.type
_entity_poly.pdbx_seq_one_letter_code
_entity_poly.pdbx_strand_id
1 'polypeptide(L)'
;MEFDSILLAFVLIGALLAFAKFLRMKIKFFQKYFIPTSLIAGLIGLLLSEDVLGRFASFLDMQVLTSGIYPEKVRDVMIDLPEIGITIIFASLFLGKKIPGV
;
A
#
# COMPACT_ATOMS: atom_id res chain seq x y z
N MET A 1 -0.58 15.69 -9.26
CA MET A 1 0.49 14.84 -8.71
C MET A 1 1.83 15.36 -9.20
N GLU A 2 2.76 15.64 -8.31
CA GLU A 2 4.15 15.93 -8.68
C GLU A 2 4.88 14.61 -8.99
N PHE A 3 5.71 14.59 -10.03
CA PHE A 3 6.43 13.38 -10.47
C PHE A 3 7.29 12.77 -9.37
N ASP A 4 7.95 13.60 -8.57
CA ASP A 4 8.80 13.16 -7.45
C ASP A 4 8.00 12.41 -6.39
N SER A 5 6.78 12.85 -6.11
CA SER A 5 5.88 12.19 -5.16
C SER A 5 5.45 10.81 -5.65
N ILE A 6 5.26 10.66 -6.98
CA ILE A 6 4.94 9.37 -7.60
C ILE A 6 6.13 8.42 -7.48
N LEU A 7 7.34 8.86 -7.82
CA LEU A 7 8.55 8.05 -7.69
C LEU A 7 8.76 7.59 -6.25
N LEU A 8 8.65 8.52 -5.28
CA LEU A 8 8.77 8.18 -3.86
C LEU A 8 7.70 7.20 -3.41
N ALA A 9 6.45 7.34 -3.89
CA ALA A 9 5.39 6.38 -3.59
C ALA A 9 5.75 4.96 -4.05
N PHE A 10 6.22 4.80 -5.28
CA PHE A 10 6.65 3.50 -5.80
C PHE A 10 7.87 2.94 -5.07
N VAL A 11 8.85 3.78 -4.70
CA VAL A 11 10.01 3.37 -3.90
C VAL A 11 9.57 2.88 -2.53
N LEU A 12 8.68 3.61 -1.84
CA LEU A 12 8.17 3.21 -0.53
C LEU A 12 7.33 1.93 -0.61
N ILE A 13 6.42 1.80 -1.60
CA ILE A 13 5.66 0.56 -1.82
C ILE A 13 6.60 -0.61 -2.09
N GLY A 14 7.63 -0.41 -2.92
CA GLY A 14 8.64 -1.42 -3.21
C GLY A 14 9.43 -1.84 -1.97
N ALA A 15 9.86 -0.89 -1.15
CA ALA A 15 10.53 -1.13 0.13
C ALA A 15 9.61 -1.90 1.09
N LEU A 16 8.33 -1.54 1.17
CA LEU A 16 7.33 -2.21 1.99
C LEU A 16 7.12 -3.67 1.57
N LEU A 17 7.03 -3.91 0.26
CA LEU A 17 6.92 -5.26 -0.31
C LEU A 17 8.18 -6.09 -0.07
N ALA A 18 9.37 -5.48 -0.17
CA ALA A 18 10.63 -6.14 0.12
C ALA A 18 10.72 -6.53 1.60
N PHE A 19 10.33 -5.63 2.50
CA PHE A 19 10.27 -5.88 3.93
C PHE A 19 9.23 -6.96 4.29
N ALA A 20 8.03 -6.88 3.72
CA ALA A 20 6.99 -7.89 3.87
C ALA A 20 7.45 -9.26 3.36
N LYS A 21 8.18 -9.32 2.24
CA LYS A 21 8.76 -10.55 1.71
C LYS A 21 9.76 -11.13 2.70
N PHE A 22 10.64 -10.30 3.24
CA PHE A 22 11.60 -10.71 4.28
C PHE A 22 10.89 -11.27 5.51
N LEU A 23 9.85 -10.58 5.99
CA LEU A 23 9.05 -11.00 7.14
C LEU A 23 8.36 -12.35 6.89
N ARG A 24 7.77 -12.52 5.70
CA ARG A 24 7.17 -13.78 5.26
C ARG A 24 8.18 -14.94 5.21
N MET A 25 9.43 -14.68 4.82
CA MET A 25 10.48 -15.70 4.81
C MET A 25 10.93 -16.11 6.23
N LYS A 26 10.88 -15.18 7.19
CA LYS A 26 11.30 -15.44 8.58
C LYS A 26 10.22 -16.10 9.44
N ILE A 27 8.95 -15.75 9.23
CA ILE A 27 7.87 -16.16 10.12
C ILE A 27 7.10 -17.37 9.53
N LYS A 28 7.20 -18.52 10.19
CA LYS A 28 6.51 -19.78 9.80
C LYS A 28 4.98 -19.66 9.80
N PHE A 29 4.40 -18.75 10.59
CA PHE A 29 2.96 -18.46 10.58
C PHE A 29 2.48 -17.98 9.21
N PHE A 30 3.15 -16.98 8.61
CA PHE A 30 2.78 -16.45 7.30
C PHE A 30 2.92 -17.48 6.17
N GLN A 31 3.86 -18.42 6.31
CA GLN A 31 4.03 -19.52 5.37
C GLN A 31 2.91 -20.55 5.49
N LYS A 32 2.53 -20.92 6.73
CA LYS A 32 1.49 -21.92 7.01
C LYS A 32 0.11 -21.50 6.51
N TYR A 33 -0.23 -20.21 6.63
CA TYR A 33 -1.53 -19.67 6.22
C TYR A 33 -1.55 -19.11 4.79
N PHE A 34 -0.49 -19.34 4.00
CA PHE A 34 -0.37 -18.84 2.63
C PHE A 34 -0.64 -17.33 2.48
N ILE A 35 -0.32 -16.54 3.52
CA ILE A 35 -0.60 -15.11 3.52
C ILE A 35 0.27 -14.45 2.43
N PRO A 36 -0.33 -13.77 1.44
CA PRO A 36 0.42 -13.19 0.34
C PRO A 36 1.21 -11.98 0.83
N THR A 37 2.36 -11.75 0.19
CA THR A 37 3.28 -10.66 0.56
C THR A 37 2.62 -9.28 0.42
N SER A 38 1.75 -9.10 -0.57
CA SER A 38 1.00 -7.85 -0.79
C SER A 38 0.08 -7.51 0.38
N LEU A 39 -0.57 -8.51 0.98
CA LEU A 39 -1.43 -8.30 2.15
C LEU A 39 -0.61 -7.91 3.38
N ILE A 40 0.54 -8.57 3.61
CA ILE A 40 1.45 -8.22 4.71
C ILE A 40 1.96 -6.80 4.55
N ALA A 41 2.40 -6.43 3.34
CA ALA A 41 2.84 -5.06 3.05
C ALA A 41 1.73 -4.04 3.30
N GLY A 42 0.50 -4.31 2.83
CA GLY A 42 -0.65 -3.43 3.05
C GLY A 42 -0.96 -3.23 4.54
N LEU A 43 -0.95 -4.30 5.33
CA LEU A 43 -1.16 -4.23 6.78
C LEU A 43 -0.07 -3.41 7.48
N ILE A 44 1.20 -3.65 7.13
CA ILE A 44 2.32 -2.86 7.67
C ILE A 44 2.18 -1.40 7.27
N GLY A 45 1.83 -1.11 6.02
CA GLY A 45 1.66 0.25 5.53
C GLY A 45 0.55 1.00 6.25
N LEU A 46 -0.57 0.31 6.50
CA LEU A 46 -1.68 0.87 7.27
C LEU A 46 -1.25 1.22 8.70
N LEU A 47 -0.52 0.30 9.37
CA LEU A 47 0.00 0.50 10.73
C LEU A 47 1.00 1.67 10.81
N LEU A 48 1.78 1.90 9.76
CA LEU A 48 2.77 3.00 9.68
C LEU A 48 2.16 4.34 9.26
N SER A 49 0.88 4.35 8.89
CA SER A 49 0.22 5.54 8.40
C SER A 49 -0.31 6.42 9.53
N GLU A 50 -0.48 7.71 9.25
CA GLU A 50 -0.95 8.70 10.24
C GLU A 50 -2.28 8.31 10.91
N ASP A 51 -3.25 7.79 10.15
CA ASP A 51 -4.57 7.43 10.69
C ASP A 51 -4.51 6.39 11.81
N VAL A 52 -3.51 5.52 11.80
CA VAL A 52 -3.33 4.47 12.81
C VAL A 52 -2.22 4.85 13.77
N LEU A 53 -1.02 5.12 13.25
CA LEU A 53 0.14 5.46 14.05
C LEU A 53 -0.06 6.76 14.83
N GLY A 54 -0.64 7.78 14.20
CA GLY A 54 -0.91 9.08 14.81
C GLY A 54 -1.94 8.99 15.94
N ARG A 55 -2.96 8.13 15.81
CA ARG A 55 -3.93 7.87 16.90
C ARG A 55 -3.27 7.16 18.10
N PHE A 56 -2.42 6.17 17.84
CA PHE A 56 -1.66 5.50 18.89
C PHE A 56 -0.63 6.44 19.56
N ALA A 57 0.05 7.28 18.78
CA ALA A 57 1.01 8.26 19.27
C ALA A 57 0.34 9.34 20.14
N SER A 58 -0.86 9.78 19.75
CA SER A 58 -1.68 10.73 20.53
C SER A 58 -2.10 10.13 21.88
N PHE A 59 -2.36 8.83 21.94
CA PHE A 59 -2.66 8.12 23.19
C PHE A 59 -1.44 8.02 24.14
N LEU A 60 -0.23 7.99 23.57
CA LEU A 60 1.04 7.89 24.32
C LEU A 60 1.74 9.25 24.52
N ASP A 61 1.07 10.36 24.19
CA ASP A 61 1.56 11.74 24.26
C ASP A 61 2.87 11.99 23.47
N MET A 62 3.09 11.21 22.40
CA MET A 62 4.27 11.30 21.53
C MET A 62 3.99 12.23 20.33
N GLN A 63 4.23 13.54 20.50
CA GLN A 63 3.98 14.57 19.47
C GLN A 63 4.86 14.43 18.21
N VAL A 64 5.98 13.71 18.29
CA VAL A 64 6.93 13.54 17.18
C VAL A 64 6.41 12.56 16.11
N LEU A 65 5.47 11.68 16.47
CA LEU A 65 4.94 10.64 15.58
C LEU A 65 3.52 10.94 15.08
N THR A 66 2.99 12.12 15.40
CA THR A 66 1.59 12.47 15.08
C THR A 66 1.38 12.61 13.58
N SER A 67 2.39 13.03 12.81
CA SER A 67 2.34 13.20 11.35
C SER A 67 2.52 11.91 10.54
N GLY A 68 2.67 10.75 11.19
CA GLY A 68 2.95 9.47 10.52
C GLY A 68 4.33 9.40 9.84
N ILE A 69 4.55 8.31 9.08
CA ILE A 69 5.84 8.07 8.38
C ILE A 69 5.82 8.55 6.92
N TYR A 70 4.63 8.74 6.34
CA TYR A 70 4.47 9.08 4.93
C TYR A 70 4.31 10.59 4.74
N PRO A 71 5.05 11.21 3.81
CA PRO A 71 4.74 12.58 3.37
C PRO A 71 3.32 12.65 2.79
N GLU A 72 2.56 13.71 3.08
CA GLU A 72 1.16 13.88 2.64
C GLU A 72 0.99 13.63 1.12
N LYS A 73 1.78 14.33 0.28
CA LYS A 73 1.71 14.18 -1.19
C LYS A 73 1.98 12.76 -1.68
N VAL A 74 2.82 12.00 -0.96
CA VAL A 74 3.15 10.62 -1.31
C VAL A 74 2.03 9.68 -0.89
N ARG A 75 1.41 9.95 0.27
CA ARG A 75 0.23 9.22 0.76
C ARG A 75 -0.95 9.34 -0.19
N ASP A 76 -1.20 10.54 -0.70
CA ASP A 76 -2.27 10.77 -1.68
C ASP A 76 -2.07 9.90 -2.93
N VAL A 77 -0.86 9.84 -3.47
CA VAL A 77 -0.53 8.96 -4.60
C VAL A 77 -0.77 7.48 -4.26
N MET A 78 -0.42 7.04 -3.06
CA MET A 78 -0.66 5.66 -2.61
C MET A 78 -2.16 5.33 -2.50
N ILE A 79 -3.00 6.30 -2.15
CA ILE A 79 -4.46 6.14 -2.06
C ILE A 79 -5.07 6.07 -3.46
N ASP A 80 -4.57 6.86 -4.41
CA ASP A 80 -5.08 6.91 -5.79
C ASP A 80 -4.63 5.72 -6.65
N LEU A 81 -3.45 5.14 -6.35
CA LEU A 81 -2.84 4.02 -7.09
C LEU A 81 -3.77 2.81 -7.29
N PRO A 82 -4.48 2.31 -6.26
CA PRO A 82 -5.47 1.25 -6.42
C PRO A 82 -6.59 1.58 -7.39
N GLU A 83 -7.13 2.80 -7.37
CA GLU A 83 -8.23 3.21 -8.25
C GLU A 83 -7.79 3.17 -9.72
N ILE A 84 -6.62 3.72 -10.01
CA ILE A 84 -6.01 3.68 -11.35
C ILE A 84 -5.78 2.23 -11.79
N GLY A 85 -5.22 1.40 -10.90
CA GLY A 85 -4.96 -0.01 -11.19
C GLY A 85 -6.25 -0.80 -11.50
N ILE A 86 -7.28 -0.60 -10.68
CA ILE A 86 -8.59 -1.25 -10.87
C ILE A 86 -9.22 -0.82 -12.20
N THR A 87 -9.18 0.46 -12.53
CA THR A 87 -9.71 1.01 -13.78
C THR A 87 -9.04 0.39 -15.01
N ILE A 88 -7.70 0.30 -15.00
CA ILE A 88 -6.94 -0.32 -16.08
C ILE A 88 -7.28 -1.81 -16.22
N ILE A 89 -7.40 -2.53 -15.10
CA ILE A 89 -7.77 -3.95 -15.10
C ILE A 89 -9.16 -4.13 -15.74
N PHE A 90 -10.17 -3.38 -15.29
CA PHE A 90 -11.52 -3.48 -15.87
C PHE A 90 -11.54 -3.11 -17.35
N ALA A 91 -10.89 -2.01 -17.74
CA ALA A 91 -10.79 -1.62 -19.15
C ALA A 91 -10.20 -2.75 -20.00
N SER A 92 -9.11 -3.38 -19.55
CA SER A 92 -8.48 -4.49 -20.25
C SER A 92 -9.36 -5.75 -20.31
N LEU A 93 -10.15 -6.04 -19.27
CA LEU A 93 -11.08 -7.16 -19.22
C LEU A 93 -12.23 -6.99 -20.22
N PHE A 94 -12.73 -5.76 -20.40
CA PHE A 94 -13.79 -5.46 -21.37
C PHE A 94 -13.27 -5.40 -22.81
N LEU A 95 -12.05 -4.89 -23.03
CA LEU A 95 -11.45 -4.81 -24.36
C LEU A 95 -11.14 -6.18 -24.97
N GLY A 96 -10.84 -7.17 -24.13
CA GLY A 96 -10.50 -8.55 -24.55
C GLY A 96 -11.69 -9.47 -24.81
N LYS A 97 -12.94 -9.00 -24.65
CA LYS A 97 -14.16 -9.81 -24.84
C LYS A 97 -14.88 -9.37 -26.11
N LYS A 98 -15.35 -10.33 -26.92
CA LYS A 98 -16.28 -10.03 -28.02
C LYS A 98 -17.57 -9.46 -27.43
N ILE A 99 -18.03 -8.35 -27.98
CA ILE A 99 -19.31 -7.75 -27.56
C ILE A 99 -20.42 -8.67 -28.09
N PRO A 100 -21.20 -9.34 -27.23
CA PRO A 100 -22.27 -10.21 -27.69
C PRO A 100 -23.34 -9.36 -28.39
N GLY A 101 -23.66 -9.70 -29.63
CA GLY A 101 -24.70 -9.03 -30.41
C GLY A 101 -24.20 -7.99 -31.43
N VAL A 102 -22.88 -7.89 -31.66
CA VAL A 102 -22.28 -7.18 -32.80
C VAL A 102 -21.36 -8.11 -33.57
#